data_AF-A0A7L2K0K6-F1
#
_entry.id   AF-A0A7L2K0K6-F1
#
_cell.length_a   1.000
_cell.length_b   1.000
_cell.length_c   1.000
_cell.angle_alpha   90.00
_cell.angle_beta   90.00
_cell.angle_gamma   90.00
#
_symmetry.space_group_name_H-M   'P 1'
#
loop_
_entity.id
_entity.type
_entity.pdbx_description
1 polymer ?
#
loop_
_entity_poly.entity_id
_entity_poly.type
_entity_poly.pdbx_seq_one_letter_code
_entity_poly.pdbx_strand_id
1 'polypeptide(L)'
;PPKGKGPQGKRITLKVAKNAVRVLFNGRRRLELSKMGIATFPKCLLELADVEEIDLSRNMLRKIPNIIEKFQNLMWLDLHSNQIEELPAEIGTLQNLTFLNLCNNKLTTKSLPEELTHLRNLRTLNLGLNCLETIPTTLGSLRELIELGLFDNSLTIIPKSVKKLPKLERLNVKRNPLPEFAKEDEPIDNVKRIESLYLVEKKDLCSTCLQTCQGERDELHKLEDMTPGPSDKTSFSSLTTPNSTARDNQEEWRIN
;
A
#
# COMPACT_ATOMS: atom_id res chain seq x y z
N PRO A 1 -20.87 -29.06 -10.38
CA PRO A 1 -19.70 -28.28 -10.87
C PRO A 1 -18.37 -28.92 -10.48
N PRO A 2 -17.47 -29.26 -11.43
CA PRO A 2 -16.18 -29.81 -11.08
C PRO A 2 -15.37 -28.73 -10.36
N LYS A 3 -14.87 -29.04 -9.15
CA LYS A 3 -13.96 -28.20 -8.38
C LYS A 3 -12.65 -28.08 -9.16
N GLY A 4 -12.54 -27.08 -10.02
CA GLY A 4 -11.32 -26.77 -10.76
C GLY A 4 -10.17 -26.57 -9.78
N LYS A 5 -9.11 -27.38 -9.91
CA LYS A 5 -7.86 -27.22 -9.17
C LYS A 5 -7.31 -25.83 -9.52
N GLY A 6 -7.26 -24.93 -8.53
CA GLY A 6 -6.61 -23.63 -8.69
C GLY A 6 -5.15 -23.78 -9.13
N PRO A 7 -4.52 -22.71 -9.64
CA PRO A 7 -3.15 -22.75 -10.14
C PRO A 7 -2.21 -23.38 -9.10
N GLN A 8 -1.50 -24.43 -9.50
CA GLN A 8 -0.52 -25.11 -8.64
C GLN A 8 0.69 -24.18 -8.47
N GLY A 9 0.78 -23.49 -7.34
CA GLY A 9 1.93 -22.65 -7.03
C GLY A 9 3.21 -23.46 -6.84
N LYS A 10 4.34 -22.78 -7.01
CA LYS A 10 5.68 -23.35 -6.83
C LYS A 10 5.88 -23.77 -5.37
N ARG A 11 6.29 -25.03 -5.17
CA ARG A 11 6.71 -25.53 -3.86
C ARG A 11 8.15 -25.08 -3.59
N ILE A 12 8.37 -24.45 -2.44
CA ILE A 12 9.72 -24.06 -1.99
C ILE A 12 10.31 -25.18 -1.15
N THR A 13 11.50 -25.63 -1.52
CA THR A 13 12.29 -26.59 -0.73
C THR A 13 13.12 -25.85 0.31
N LEU A 14 13.51 -26.55 1.38
CA LEU A 14 14.36 -25.96 2.42
C LEU A 14 15.69 -25.44 1.86
N LYS A 15 16.27 -26.14 0.87
CA LYS A 15 17.52 -25.69 0.21
C LYS A 15 17.33 -24.34 -0.49
N VAL A 16 16.20 -24.15 -1.19
CA VAL A 16 15.89 -22.86 -1.84
C VAL A 16 15.68 -21.77 -0.79
N ALA A 17 14.93 -22.07 0.28
CA ALA A 17 14.70 -21.12 1.37
C ALA A 17 16.01 -20.70 2.06
N LYS A 18 16.89 -21.65 2.37
CA LYS A 18 18.22 -21.37 2.94
C LYS A 18 19.07 -20.48 2.02
N ASN A 19 19.07 -20.77 0.73
CA ASN A 19 19.79 -19.97 -0.27
C ASN A 19 19.18 -18.58 -0.49
N ALA A 20 17.95 -18.35 -0.06
CA ALA A 20 17.25 -17.07 -0.13
C ALA A 20 17.48 -16.19 1.12
N VAL A 21 18.18 -16.70 2.14
CA VAL A 21 18.54 -15.88 3.31
C VAL A 21 19.71 -14.97 2.98
N ARG A 22 19.60 -13.71 3.37
CA ARG A 22 20.62 -12.66 3.26
C ARG A 22 20.86 -12.04 4.63
N VAL A 23 22.10 -11.61 4.86
CA VAL A 23 22.43 -10.77 6.02
C VAL A 23 22.49 -9.33 5.51
N LEU A 24 21.72 -8.46 6.14
CA LEU A 24 21.67 -7.05 5.82
C LEU A 24 22.83 -6.30 6.49
N PHE A 25 23.09 -5.07 6.07
CA PHE A 25 24.20 -4.26 6.59
C PHE A 25 24.10 -4.01 8.11
N ASN A 26 22.89 -4.04 8.66
CA ASN A 26 22.61 -3.89 10.09
C ASN A 26 22.69 -5.22 10.87
N GLY A 27 23.16 -6.29 10.23
CA GLY A 27 23.31 -7.63 10.83
C GLY A 27 22.05 -8.48 10.81
N ARG A 28 20.89 -7.92 10.45
CA ARG A 28 19.61 -8.64 10.43
C ARG A 28 19.58 -9.69 9.34
N ARG A 29 18.91 -10.81 9.60
CA ARG A 29 18.70 -11.89 8.62
C ARG A 29 17.37 -11.71 7.91
N ARG A 30 17.41 -11.55 6.58
CA ARG A 30 16.26 -11.40 5.70
C ARG A 30 16.07 -12.63 4.83
N LEU A 31 14.86 -13.16 4.77
CA LEU A 31 14.46 -14.21 3.84
C LEU A 31 13.76 -13.60 2.61
N GLU A 32 14.37 -13.74 1.43
CA GLU A 32 13.87 -13.14 0.18
C GLU A 32 13.20 -14.17 -0.74
N LEU A 33 11.87 -14.24 -0.70
CA LEU A 33 11.06 -15.17 -1.51
C LEU A 33 10.04 -14.43 -2.39
N SER A 34 10.33 -13.17 -2.73
CA SER A 34 9.50 -12.37 -3.63
C SER A 34 9.44 -12.95 -5.05
N LYS A 35 8.30 -12.83 -5.73
CA LYS A 35 8.13 -13.21 -7.16
C LYS A 35 8.49 -14.68 -7.46
N MET A 36 8.24 -15.58 -6.50
CA MET A 36 8.57 -17.00 -6.61
C MET A 36 7.40 -17.87 -7.08
N GLY A 37 6.21 -17.30 -7.28
CA GLY A 37 5.00 -18.03 -7.69
C GLY A 37 4.47 -18.96 -6.60
N ILE A 38 4.67 -18.61 -5.32
CA ILE A 38 4.25 -19.40 -4.17
C ILE A 38 2.74 -19.24 -3.98
N ALA A 39 1.97 -20.34 -4.04
CA ALA A 39 0.51 -20.29 -3.78
C ALA A 39 0.13 -20.71 -2.35
N THR A 40 1.00 -21.46 -1.67
CA THR A 40 0.78 -21.92 -0.29
C THR A 40 2.01 -21.57 0.53
N PHE A 41 1.79 -21.05 1.74
CA PHE A 41 2.87 -20.73 2.66
C PHE A 41 3.79 -21.95 2.87
N PRO A 42 5.11 -21.85 2.59
CA PRO A 42 5.98 -23.01 2.69
C PRO A 42 6.28 -23.37 4.15
N LYS A 43 5.84 -24.54 4.60
CA LYS A 43 6.11 -25.00 5.98
C LYS A 43 7.60 -25.19 6.29
N CYS A 44 8.45 -25.33 5.28
CA CYS A 44 9.90 -25.44 5.48
C CYS A 44 10.53 -24.15 6.04
N LEU A 45 9.84 -23.00 5.99
CA LEU A 45 10.35 -21.74 6.54
C LEU A 45 10.46 -21.75 8.06
N LEU A 46 9.83 -22.70 8.75
CA LEU A 46 9.91 -22.86 10.21
C LEU A 46 11.33 -23.19 10.69
N GLU A 47 12.11 -23.86 9.85
CA GLU A 47 13.52 -24.14 10.09
C GLU A 47 14.40 -22.88 10.03
N LEU A 48 13.81 -21.74 9.63
CA LEU A 48 14.42 -20.42 9.52
C LEU A 48 13.67 -19.40 10.39
N ALA A 49 13.05 -19.86 11.48
CA ALA A 49 12.29 -18.99 12.39
C ALA A 49 13.13 -17.92 13.10
N ASP A 50 14.45 -18.01 12.99
CA ASP A 50 15.44 -17.07 13.51
C ASP A 50 15.65 -15.84 12.61
N VAL A 51 14.96 -15.74 11.47
CA VAL A 51 15.01 -14.54 10.61
C VAL A 51 14.23 -13.38 11.22
N GLU A 52 14.66 -12.15 10.89
CA GLU A 52 14.06 -10.91 11.39
C GLU A 52 13.29 -10.16 10.31
N GLU A 53 13.55 -10.46 9.03
CA GLU A 53 12.79 -9.91 7.92
C GLU A 53 12.34 -11.03 6.98
N ILE A 54 11.09 -10.99 6.53
CA ILE A 54 10.54 -11.93 5.53
C ILE A 54 9.90 -11.15 4.41
N ASP A 55 10.38 -11.39 3.20
CA ASP A 55 9.78 -10.90 1.95
C ASP A 55 9.11 -12.06 1.21
N LEU A 56 7.78 -12.07 1.23
CA LEU A 56 6.92 -13.01 0.50
C LEU A 56 6.05 -12.28 -0.53
N SER A 57 6.45 -11.07 -0.91
CA SER A 57 5.70 -10.23 -1.85
C SER A 57 5.60 -10.83 -3.26
N ARG A 58 4.64 -10.35 -4.07
CA ARG A 58 4.47 -10.73 -5.48
C ARG A 58 4.34 -12.24 -5.69
N ASN A 59 3.55 -12.88 -4.83
CA ASN A 59 3.28 -14.31 -4.89
C ASN A 59 1.76 -14.53 -5.08
N MET A 60 1.29 -15.75 -4.88
CA MET A 60 -0.11 -16.13 -5.03
C MET A 60 -0.71 -16.63 -3.71
N LEU A 61 -0.17 -16.19 -2.57
CA LEU A 61 -0.63 -16.62 -1.25
C LEU A 61 -2.06 -16.18 -1.02
N ARG A 62 -2.93 -17.13 -0.64
CA ARG A 62 -4.33 -16.85 -0.28
C ARG A 62 -4.58 -16.73 1.22
N LYS A 63 -3.75 -17.40 2.01
CA LYS A 63 -3.82 -17.44 3.47
C LYS A 63 -2.43 -17.44 4.07
N ILE A 64 -2.29 -16.76 5.20
CA ILE A 64 -1.15 -16.91 6.10
C ILE A 64 -1.56 -17.92 7.19
N PRO A 65 -0.82 -19.03 7.36
CA PRO A 65 -1.14 -20.01 8.39
C PRO A 65 -0.82 -19.48 9.80
N ASN A 66 -1.53 -20.01 10.80
CA ASN A 66 -1.28 -19.71 12.22
C ASN A 66 0.18 -19.89 12.66
N ILE A 67 0.91 -20.80 12.00
CA ILE A 67 2.31 -21.09 12.28
C ILE A 67 3.26 -19.89 12.05
N ILE A 68 2.76 -18.78 11.49
CA ILE A 68 3.46 -17.50 11.49
C ILE A 68 3.86 -17.06 12.90
N GLU A 69 3.14 -17.50 13.94
CA GLU A 69 3.51 -17.28 15.35
C GLU A 69 4.93 -17.76 15.69
N LYS A 70 5.53 -18.67 14.92
CA LYS A 70 6.87 -19.18 15.25
C LYS A 70 7.98 -18.17 14.96
N PHE A 71 7.73 -17.14 14.15
CA PHE A 71 8.71 -16.13 13.79
C PHE A 71 8.79 -15.00 14.82
N GLN A 72 9.12 -15.34 16.08
CA GLN A 72 9.09 -14.41 17.22
C GLN A 72 10.09 -13.24 17.11
N ASN A 73 11.15 -13.39 16.30
CA ASN A 73 12.14 -12.34 16.04
C ASN A 73 11.74 -11.43 14.87
N LEU A 74 10.59 -11.65 14.23
CA LEU A 74 10.21 -10.95 13.02
C LEU A 74 9.92 -9.47 13.30
N MET A 75 10.68 -8.60 12.62
CA MET A 75 10.56 -7.15 12.68
C MET A 75 9.93 -6.56 11.42
N TRP A 76 10.09 -7.23 10.28
CA TRP A 76 9.65 -6.76 8.98
C TRP A 76 8.97 -7.90 8.20
N LEU A 77 7.72 -7.70 7.81
CA LEU A 77 6.95 -8.67 7.03
C LEU A 77 6.33 -7.97 5.82
N ASP A 78 6.73 -8.42 4.63
CA ASP A 78 6.15 -7.93 3.38
C ASP A 78 5.44 -9.05 2.63
N LEU A 79 4.15 -8.82 2.43
CA LEU A 79 3.18 -9.70 1.80
C LEU A 79 2.45 -8.98 0.66
N HIS A 80 2.98 -7.85 0.16
CA HIS A 80 2.31 -7.08 -0.88
C HIS A 80 2.12 -7.88 -2.17
N SER A 81 1.08 -7.57 -2.94
CA SER A 81 0.78 -8.22 -4.22
C SER A 81 0.67 -9.74 -4.08
N ASN A 82 -0.27 -10.16 -3.25
CA ASN A 82 -0.67 -11.56 -3.10
C ASN A 82 -2.19 -11.66 -3.30
N GLN A 83 -2.80 -12.78 -2.92
CA GLN A 83 -4.25 -13.01 -2.99
C GLN A 83 -4.83 -13.24 -1.58
N ILE A 84 -4.23 -12.63 -0.54
CA ILE A 84 -4.56 -12.92 0.86
C ILE A 84 -5.98 -12.45 1.14
N GLU A 85 -6.84 -13.38 1.53
CA GLU A 85 -8.24 -13.14 1.84
C GLU A 85 -8.49 -12.96 3.35
N GLU A 86 -7.55 -13.44 4.19
CA GLU A 86 -7.69 -13.50 5.64
C GLU A 86 -6.31 -13.51 6.32
N LEU A 87 -6.20 -12.79 7.43
CA LEU A 87 -5.05 -12.86 8.34
C LEU A 87 -5.38 -13.72 9.56
N PRO A 88 -4.45 -14.59 10.01
CA PRO A 88 -4.62 -15.37 11.22
C PRO A 88 -4.52 -14.48 12.46
N ALA A 89 -5.28 -14.78 13.52
CA ALA A 89 -5.21 -14.10 14.81
C ALA A 89 -3.78 -14.11 15.39
N GLU A 90 -3.04 -15.18 15.10
CA GLU A 90 -1.65 -15.38 15.48
C GLU A 90 -0.69 -14.31 14.97
N ILE A 91 -1.07 -13.50 13.97
CA ILE A 91 -0.27 -12.33 13.58
C ILE A 91 -0.03 -11.39 14.76
N GLY A 92 -0.98 -11.26 15.68
CA GLY A 92 -0.85 -10.43 16.88
C GLY A 92 0.19 -10.91 17.88
N THR A 93 0.72 -12.13 17.72
CA THR A 93 1.78 -12.66 18.58
C THR A 93 3.17 -12.12 18.20
N LEU A 94 3.32 -11.50 17.03
CA LEU A 94 4.59 -10.99 16.52
C LEU A 94 4.94 -9.63 17.16
N GLN A 95 5.22 -9.65 18.46
CA GLN A 95 5.39 -8.43 19.27
C GLN A 95 6.57 -7.55 18.81
N ASN A 96 7.56 -8.11 18.10
CA ASN A 96 8.70 -7.37 17.56
C ASN A 96 8.41 -6.71 16.20
N LEU A 97 7.24 -6.94 15.60
CA LEU A 97 6.94 -6.47 14.26
C LEU A 97 6.81 -4.94 14.23
N THR A 98 7.63 -4.30 13.41
CA THR A 98 7.66 -2.84 13.22
C THR A 98 7.12 -2.41 11.86
N PHE A 99 7.16 -3.32 10.87
CA PHE A 99 6.69 -3.07 9.52
C PHE A 99 5.84 -4.25 9.03
N LEU A 100 4.63 -3.94 8.57
CA LEU A 100 3.73 -4.90 7.95
C LEU A 100 3.14 -4.31 6.65
N ASN A 101 3.47 -4.93 5.52
CA ASN A 101 2.93 -4.56 4.23
C ASN A 101 2.01 -5.63 3.67
N LEU A 102 0.73 -5.29 3.53
CA LEU A 102 -0.36 -6.12 3.02
C LEU A 102 -1.03 -5.48 1.81
N CYS A 103 -0.38 -4.51 1.19
CA CYS A 103 -0.91 -3.78 0.06
C CYS A 103 -1.18 -4.70 -1.14
N ASN A 104 -2.23 -4.43 -1.92
CA ASN A 104 -2.61 -5.22 -3.09
C ASN A 104 -2.88 -6.70 -2.71
N ASN A 105 -3.91 -6.90 -1.90
CA ASN A 105 -4.43 -8.21 -1.48
C ASN A 105 -5.97 -8.20 -1.61
N LYS A 106 -6.65 -9.19 -1.00
CA LYS A 106 -8.12 -9.32 -1.04
C LYS A 106 -8.73 -9.20 0.36
N LEU A 107 -8.11 -8.43 1.24
CA LEU A 107 -8.56 -8.28 2.61
C LEU A 107 -9.87 -7.49 2.65
N THR A 108 -10.81 -7.98 3.45
CA THR A 108 -12.03 -7.26 3.83
C THR A 108 -11.95 -6.86 5.30
N THR A 109 -12.85 -6.00 5.78
CA THR A 109 -12.88 -5.64 7.21
C THR A 109 -12.98 -6.86 8.13
N LYS A 110 -13.79 -7.87 7.75
CA LYS A 110 -13.95 -9.12 8.53
C LYS A 110 -12.71 -10.01 8.49
N SER A 111 -11.84 -9.79 7.52
CA SER A 111 -10.60 -10.55 7.32
C SER A 111 -9.43 -10.05 8.18
N LEU A 112 -9.59 -8.89 8.84
CA LEU A 112 -8.60 -8.33 9.75
C LEU A 112 -8.91 -8.81 11.18
N PRO A 113 -8.04 -9.63 11.80
CA PRO A 113 -8.23 -10.11 13.16
C PRO A 113 -8.13 -8.94 14.15
N GLU A 114 -8.90 -9.01 15.23
CA GLU A 114 -8.81 -8.02 16.31
C GLU A 114 -7.39 -8.01 16.90
N GLU A 115 -6.70 -9.15 16.88
CA GLU A 115 -5.34 -9.33 17.36
C GLU A 115 -4.29 -8.53 16.59
N LEU A 116 -4.59 -7.99 15.41
CA LEU A 116 -3.71 -7.04 14.72
C LEU A 116 -3.35 -5.85 15.63
N THR A 117 -4.26 -5.50 16.52
CA THR A 117 -4.12 -4.40 17.49
C THR A 117 -3.14 -4.72 18.62
N HIS A 118 -2.70 -5.98 18.75
CA HIS A 118 -1.67 -6.41 19.69
C HIS A 118 -0.24 -6.14 19.20
N LEU A 119 -0.05 -5.70 17.95
CA LEU A 119 1.26 -5.35 17.40
C LEU A 119 1.74 -3.98 17.92
N ARG A 120 2.05 -3.90 19.22
CA ARG A 120 2.32 -2.64 19.93
C ARG A 120 3.52 -1.85 19.41
N ASN A 121 4.46 -2.52 18.75
CA ASN A 121 5.67 -1.91 18.19
C ASN A 121 5.53 -1.56 16.70
N LEU A 122 4.35 -1.75 16.10
CA LEU A 122 4.14 -1.51 14.67
C LEU A 122 4.22 -0.02 14.35
N ARG A 123 5.11 0.33 13.42
CA ARG A 123 5.38 1.70 12.97
C ARG A 123 4.82 1.97 11.58
N THR A 124 4.87 0.99 10.69
CA THR A 124 4.32 1.10 9.34
C THR A 124 3.34 -0.04 9.09
N LEU A 125 2.11 0.34 8.72
CA LEU A 125 1.08 -0.58 8.28
C LEU A 125 0.54 -0.14 6.91
N ASN A 126 0.66 -0.98 5.91
CA ASN A 126 0.11 -0.71 4.59
C ASN A 126 -0.97 -1.73 4.22
N LEU A 127 -2.21 -1.26 4.13
CA LEU A 127 -3.42 -1.99 3.76
C LEU A 127 -4.04 -1.45 2.47
N GLY A 128 -3.32 -0.61 1.71
CA GLY A 128 -3.85 -0.05 0.46
C GLY A 128 -4.12 -1.11 -0.60
N LEU A 129 -4.95 -0.80 -1.61
CA LEU A 129 -5.34 -1.75 -2.67
C LEU A 129 -5.91 -3.04 -2.07
N ASN A 130 -6.94 -2.92 -1.25
CA ASN A 130 -7.70 -4.05 -0.69
C ASN A 130 -9.21 -3.78 -0.85
N CYS A 131 -10.05 -4.60 -0.22
CA CYS A 131 -11.50 -4.47 -0.26
C CYS A 131 -12.06 -4.07 1.12
N LEU A 132 -11.39 -3.15 1.82
CA LEU A 132 -11.80 -2.72 3.16
C LEU A 132 -12.97 -1.73 3.06
N GLU A 133 -14.09 -2.05 3.69
CA GLU A 133 -15.28 -1.17 3.75
C GLU A 133 -15.21 -0.22 4.96
N THR A 134 -14.65 -0.72 6.05
CA THR A 134 -14.35 0.05 7.27
C THR A 134 -13.02 -0.41 7.89
N ILE A 135 -12.45 0.44 8.74
CA ILE A 135 -11.32 0.10 9.60
C ILE A 135 -11.83 0.00 11.04
N PRO A 136 -11.47 -1.04 11.81
CA PRO A 136 -11.94 -1.17 13.18
C PRO A 136 -11.42 -0.02 14.05
N THR A 137 -12.26 0.48 14.95
CA THR A 137 -11.90 1.55 15.90
C THR A 137 -10.72 1.15 16.79
N THR A 138 -10.56 -0.16 17.03
CA THR A 138 -9.48 -0.76 17.82
C THR A 138 -8.10 -0.57 17.20
N LEU A 139 -7.98 -0.25 15.90
CA LEU A 139 -6.69 0.08 15.27
C LEU A 139 -6.01 1.30 15.93
N GLY A 140 -6.79 2.16 16.60
CA GLY A 140 -6.25 3.25 17.41
C GLY A 140 -5.42 2.82 18.63
N SER A 141 -5.33 1.53 18.95
CA SER A 141 -4.43 1.01 19.99
C SER A 141 -2.96 0.99 19.55
N LEU A 142 -2.67 1.05 18.25
CA LEU A 142 -1.33 1.00 17.67
C LEU A 142 -0.60 2.34 17.87
N ARG A 143 -0.27 2.66 19.13
CA ARG A 143 0.26 3.98 19.53
C ARG A 143 1.62 4.33 18.91
N GLU A 144 2.37 3.33 18.46
CA GLU A 144 3.68 3.49 17.80
C GLU A 144 3.57 3.69 16.28
N LEU A 145 2.36 3.68 15.72
CA LEU A 145 2.15 3.78 14.28
C LEU A 145 2.50 5.18 13.77
N ILE A 146 3.43 5.24 12.82
CA ILE A 146 3.93 6.44 12.16
C ILE A 146 3.32 6.58 10.77
N GLU A 147 3.16 5.47 10.06
CA GLU A 147 2.67 5.43 8.68
C GLU A 147 1.52 4.44 8.53
N LEU A 148 0.43 4.91 7.94
CA LEU A 148 -0.76 4.12 7.65
C LEU A 148 -1.21 4.33 6.19
N GLY A 149 -1.10 3.28 5.39
CA GLY A 149 -1.61 3.22 4.02
C GLY A 149 -2.98 2.55 3.95
N LEU A 150 -3.99 3.27 3.47
CA LEU A 150 -5.38 2.83 3.31
C LEU A 150 -5.95 3.14 1.92
N PHE A 151 -5.12 3.63 1.00
CA PHE A 151 -5.53 4.06 -0.33
C PHE A 151 -6.14 2.92 -1.15
N ASP A 152 -6.99 3.21 -2.13
CA ASP A 152 -7.69 2.19 -2.94
C ASP A 152 -8.37 1.11 -2.10
N ASN A 153 -9.35 1.56 -1.31
CA ASN A 153 -10.26 0.69 -0.59
C ASN A 153 -11.69 1.25 -0.77
N SER A 154 -12.65 0.63 -0.09
CA SER A 154 -14.06 1.05 -0.10
C SER A 154 -14.43 1.80 1.19
N LEU A 155 -13.48 2.53 1.79
CA LEU A 155 -13.69 3.20 3.08
C LEU A 155 -14.63 4.40 2.93
N THR A 156 -15.70 4.39 3.73
CA THR A 156 -16.65 5.52 3.82
C THR A 156 -16.40 6.41 5.04
N ILE A 157 -15.67 5.89 6.04
CA ILE A 157 -15.31 6.63 7.25
C ILE A 157 -13.92 6.23 7.74
N ILE A 158 -13.17 7.21 8.23
CA ILE A 158 -11.96 6.97 9.02
C ILE A 158 -12.31 7.15 10.50
N PRO A 159 -12.15 6.12 11.35
CA PRO A 159 -12.44 6.23 12.77
C PRO A 159 -11.65 7.37 13.43
N LYS A 160 -12.31 8.10 14.35
CA LYS A 160 -11.66 9.18 15.14
C LYS A 160 -10.45 8.66 15.93
N SER A 161 -10.45 7.39 16.31
CA SER A 161 -9.32 6.76 17.01
C SER A 161 -8.05 6.72 16.16
N VAL A 162 -8.16 6.47 14.85
CA VAL A 162 -7.03 6.48 13.90
C VAL A 162 -6.54 7.91 13.68
N LYS A 163 -7.46 8.88 13.52
CA LYS A 163 -7.10 10.31 13.40
C LYS A 163 -6.39 10.86 14.65
N LYS A 164 -6.54 10.21 15.81
CA LYS A 164 -5.95 10.61 17.11
C LYS A 164 -4.71 9.79 17.49
N LEU A 165 -4.16 8.99 16.58
CA LEU A 165 -2.93 8.26 16.85
C LEU A 165 -1.79 9.23 17.15
N PRO A 166 -1.07 9.07 18.27
CA PRO A 166 -0.19 10.12 18.80
C PRO A 166 1.08 10.33 17.98
N LYS A 167 1.53 9.30 17.24
CA LYS A 167 2.78 9.30 16.47
C LYS A 167 2.54 9.25 14.96
N LEU A 168 1.29 9.31 14.51
CA LEU A 168 0.96 9.14 13.09
C LEU A 168 1.35 10.38 12.31
N GLU A 169 2.33 10.25 11.42
CA GLU A 169 2.85 11.32 10.57
C GLU A 169 2.32 11.22 9.13
N ARG A 170 2.12 10.01 8.62
CA ARG A 170 1.70 9.76 7.24
C ARG A 170 0.44 8.91 7.20
N LEU A 171 -0.66 9.49 6.71
CA LEU A 171 -1.92 8.80 6.47
C LEU A 171 -2.31 8.95 4.99
N ASN A 172 -2.36 7.84 4.26
CA ASN A 172 -2.79 7.84 2.87
C ASN A 172 -4.16 7.16 2.74
N VAL A 173 -5.20 7.94 2.51
CA VAL A 173 -6.60 7.47 2.33
C VAL A 173 -7.14 7.77 0.92
N LYS A 174 -6.26 8.13 -0.03
CA LYS A 174 -6.66 8.49 -1.40
C LYS A 174 -7.45 7.36 -2.06
N ARG A 175 -8.35 7.70 -3.00
CA ARG A 175 -9.16 6.72 -3.74
C ARG A 175 -9.98 5.82 -2.80
N ASN A 176 -10.71 6.47 -1.90
CA ASN A 176 -11.75 5.87 -1.08
C ASN A 176 -13.02 6.75 -1.17
N PRO A 177 -14.23 6.17 -1.06
CA PRO A 177 -15.49 6.92 -1.08
C PRO A 177 -15.75 7.69 0.24
N LEU A 178 -14.79 8.51 0.67
CA LEU A 178 -14.86 9.31 1.90
C LEU A 178 -15.61 10.63 1.65
N PRO A 179 -16.68 10.95 2.39
CA PRO A 179 -17.48 12.17 2.20
C PRO A 179 -16.70 13.48 2.38
N GLU A 180 -15.68 13.46 3.24
CA GLU A 180 -14.85 14.62 3.59
C GLU A 180 -13.99 15.09 2.40
N PHE A 181 -13.73 14.22 1.42
CA PHE A 181 -12.94 14.51 0.21
C PHE A 181 -13.79 14.74 -1.04
N ALA A 182 -15.13 14.64 -0.93
CA ALA A 182 -16.06 14.87 -2.04
C ALA A 182 -16.32 16.36 -2.34
N LYS A 183 -15.51 17.27 -1.78
CA LYS A 183 -15.72 18.73 -1.87
C LYS A 183 -14.51 19.52 -2.39
N GLU A 184 -13.41 18.86 -2.76
CA GLU A 184 -12.22 19.56 -3.26
C GLU A 184 -12.16 19.50 -4.81
N ASP A 185 -13.08 20.22 -5.46
CA ASP A 185 -12.80 20.79 -6.78
C ASP A 185 -11.99 22.08 -6.57
N GLU A 186 -10.74 21.96 -6.11
CA GLU A 186 -9.76 23.04 -6.23
C GLU A 186 -8.75 22.71 -7.34
N PRO A 187 -8.34 23.70 -8.14
CA PRO A 187 -7.44 23.48 -9.27
C PRO A 187 -6.09 22.96 -8.77
N ILE A 188 -5.78 21.72 -9.14
CA ILE A 188 -4.57 21.01 -8.73
C ILE A 188 -3.34 21.69 -9.35
N ASP A 189 -2.49 22.29 -8.52
CA ASP A 189 -1.12 22.60 -8.92
C ASP A 189 -0.28 21.31 -8.98
N ASN A 190 0.50 21.20 -10.04
CA ASN A 190 1.03 19.95 -10.56
C ASN A 190 2.25 19.44 -9.77
N VAL A 191 2.14 18.19 -9.32
CA VAL A 191 3.25 17.30 -8.93
C VAL A 191 3.95 17.61 -7.59
N LYS A 192 3.42 17.03 -6.49
CA LYS A 192 4.27 16.57 -5.37
C LYS A 192 4.82 15.19 -5.70
N ARG A 193 6.12 15.10 -6.03
CA ARG A 193 6.85 13.83 -6.14
C ARG A 193 6.90 13.15 -4.77
N ILE A 194 6.22 12.02 -4.63
CA ILE A 194 6.28 11.15 -3.45
C ILE A 194 7.49 10.23 -3.61
N GLU A 195 8.38 10.17 -2.61
CA GLU A 195 9.68 9.49 -2.65
C GLU A 195 9.62 7.95 -2.55
N SER A 196 8.43 7.35 -2.42
CA SER A 196 8.28 5.89 -2.27
C SER A 196 7.18 5.35 -3.19
N LEU A 197 7.49 5.23 -4.48
CA LEU A 197 6.64 4.54 -5.46
C LEU A 197 7.03 3.06 -5.50
N TYR A 198 6.17 2.19 -5.01
CA TYR A 198 6.29 0.75 -5.25
C TYR A 198 5.69 0.42 -6.61
N LEU A 199 6.54 0.26 -7.62
CA LEU A 199 6.12 -0.15 -8.97
C LEU A 199 5.69 -1.62 -8.97
N VAL A 200 4.41 -1.88 -9.22
CA VAL A 200 3.83 -3.23 -9.36
C VAL A 200 3.58 -3.48 -10.85
N GLU A 201 4.03 -4.63 -11.38
CA GLU A 201 3.77 -4.98 -12.77
C GLU A 201 2.27 -5.32 -12.95
N LYS A 202 1.68 -4.95 -14.11
CA LYS A 202 0.26 -5.17 -14.44
C LYS A 202 -0.22 -6.61 -14.15
N LYS A 203 0.65 -7.59 -14.37
CA LYS A 203 0.38 -9.02 -14.19
C LYS A 203 0.27 -9.46 -12.72
N ASP A 204 0.81 -8.65 -11.80
CA ASP A 204 0.87 -8.94 -10.36
C ASP A 204 -0.30 -8.26 -9.61
N LEU A 205 -1.16 -7.50 -10.32
CA LEU A 205 -2.40 -6.93 -9.78
C LEU A 205 -3.50 -8.00 -9.75
N CYS A 206 -4.32 -8.00 -8.68
CA CYS A 206 -5.55 -8.80 -8.69
C CYS A 206 -6.53 -8.27 -9.76
N SER A 207 -7.52 -9.07 -10.17
CA SER A 207 -8.44 -8.70 -11.26
C SER A 207 -9.19 -7.37 -11.01
N THR A 208 -9.56 -7.10 -9.76
CA THR A 208 -10.27 -5.88 -9.38
C THR A 208 -9.33 -4.67 -9.42
N CYS A 209 -8.14 -4.76 -8.80
CA CYS A 209 -7.14 -3.68 -8.84
C CYS A 209 -6.65 -3.41 -10.26
N LEU A 210 -6.57 -4.44 -11.09
CA LEU A 210 -6.24 -4.32 -12.50
C LEU A 210 -7.30 -3.50 -13.25
N GLN A 211 -8.59 -3.79 -13.03
CA GLN A 211 -9.68 -3.04 -13.63
C GLN A 211 -9.70 -1.58 -13.17
N THR A 212 -9.53 -1.31 -11.88
CA THR A 212 -9.46 0.06 -11.35
C THR A 212 -8.28 0.82 -11.97
N CYS A 213 -7.09 0.23 -11.99
CA CYS A 213 -5.90 0.86 -12.53
C CYS A 213 -5.99 1.09 -14.06
N GLN A 214 -6.66 0.19 -14.79
CA GLN A 214 -6.96 0.40 -16.21
C GLN A 214 -7.98 1.53 -16.41
N GLY A 215 -9.04 1.58 -15.61
CA GLY A 215 -10.04 2.64 -15.67
C GLY A 215 -9.43 4.03 -15.45
N GLU A 216 -8.59 4.18 -14.42
CA GLU A 216 -7.89 5.45 -14.15
C GLU A 216 -6.93 5.84 -15.28
N ARG A 217 -6.23 4.85 -15.86
CA ARG A 217 -5.34 5.09 -17.01
C ARG A 217 -6.13 5.53 -18.24
N ASP A 218 -7.27 4.91 -18.49
CA ASP A 218 -8.14 5.23 -19.62
C ASP A 218 -8.78 6.63 -19.43
N GLU A 219 -9.10 7.03 -18.20
CA GLU A 219 -9.52 8.41 -17.89
C GLU A 219 -8.40 9.44 -18.08
N LEU A 220 -7.17 9.11 -17.66
CA LEU A 220 -5.99 9.95 -17.92
C LEU A 220 -5.72 10.13 -19.41
N HIS A 221 -5.80 9.07 -20.20
CA HIS A 221 -5.64 9.16 -21.66
C HIS A 221 -6.75 9.99 -22.31
N LYS A 222 -7.99 9.91 -21.82
CA LYS A 222 -9.08 10.80 -22.28
C LYS A 222 -8.81 12.27 -21.95
N LEU A 223 -8.19 12.56 -20.80
CA LEU A 223 -7.80 13.92 -20.42
C LEU A 223 -6.62 14.43 -21.26
N GLU A 224 -5.66 13.57 -21.63
CA GLU A 224 -4.58 13.89 -22.57
C GLU A 224 -5.14 14.22 -23.97
N ASP A 225 -6.12 13.46 -24.45
CA ASP A 225 -6.80 13.68 -25.75
C ASP A 225 -7.67 14.96 -25.78
N MET A 226 -7.98 15.56 -24.62
CA MET A 226 -8.72 16.83 -24.50
C MET A 226 -7.83 18.07 -24.39
N THR A 227 -6.49 17.92 -24.37
CA THR A 227 -5.58 19.07 -24.45
C THR A 227 -5.25 19.42 -25.91
N PRO A 228 -5.67 20.59 -26.43
CA PRO A 228 -5.25 21.00 -27.76
C PRO A 228 -3.77 21.41 -27.72
N GLY A 229 -2.95 20.79 -28.57
CA GLY A 229 -1.64 21.34 -28.95
C GLY A 229 -1.76 22.71 -29.63
N PRO A 230 -0.67 23.47 -29.77
CA PRO A 230 -0.72 24.88 -30.12
C PRO A 230 -1.00 25.09 -31.61
N SER A 231 -2.25 25.41 -31.93
CA SER A 231 -2.68 26.05 -33.17
C SER A 231 -4.01 26.75 -32.83
N ASP A 232 -4.22 28.03 -33.03
CA ASP A 232 -3.88 28.79 -34.21
C ASP A 232 -3.90 30.29 -33.87
N LYS A 233 -3.22 31.08 -34.68
CA LYS A 233 -3.04 32.54 -34.50
C LYS A 233 -4.38 33.26 -34.34
N THR A 234 -4.66 33.78 -33.14
CA THR A 234 -5.64 34.86 -33.00
C THR A 234 -4.97 36.17 -33.41
N SER A 235 -5.32 36.62 -34.61
CA SER A 235 -5.00 37.95 -35.14
C SER A 235 -5.73 39.01 -34.31
N PHE A 236 -5.02 39.65 -33.38
CA PHE A 236 -5.50 40.86 -32.71
C PHE A 236 -5.17 42.08 -33.57
N SER A 237 -5.96 42.32 -34.61
CA SER A 237 -5.74 43.45 -35.54
C SER A 237 -6.32 44.79 -35.05
N SER A 238 -6.86 44.87 -33.82
CA SER A 238 -7.60 46.07 -33.39
C SER A 238 -7.36 46.51 -31.95
N LEU A 239 -6.38 45.93 -31.23
CA LEU A 239 -6.10 46.30 -29.84
C LEU A 239 -4.74 46.96 -29.73
N THR A 240 -4.74 48.28 -29.64
CA THR A 240 -3.60 49.09 -29.22
C THR A 240 -3.35 48.89 -27.73
N THR A 241 -2.15 48.44 -27.38
CA THR A 241 -1.62 48.44 -26.02
C THR A 241 -1.20 49.86 -25.62
N PRO A 242 -1.54 50.34 -24.41
CA PRO A 242 -0.76 51.35 -23.74
C PRO A 242 0.09 50.69 -22.64
N ASN A 243 1.39 50.87 -22.79
CA ASN A 243 2.43 50.75 -21.78
C ASN A 243 2.65 49.39 -21.10
N SER A 244 3.62 48.71 -21.71
CA SER A 244 4.66 47.97 -21.02
C SER A 244 5.38 48.83 -19.96
N THR A 245 5.38 48.39 -18.71
CA THR A 245 6.53 48.54 -17.81
C THR A 245 6.72 47.23 -17.06
N ALA A 246 7.77 46.53 -17.46
CA ALA A 246 8.39 45.46 -16.69
C ALA A 246 8.98 46.00 -15.38
N ARG A 247 9.15 45.05 -14.44
CA ARG A 247 9.95 45.09 -13.19
C ARG A 247 9.25 45.66 -11.96
N ASP A 248 9.09 44.80 -10.94
CA ASP A 248 9.82 44.82 -9.66
C ASP A 248 9.21 43.72 -8.76
N ASN A 249 9.96 42.64 -8.46
CA ASN A 249 10.76 42.41 -7.25
C ASN A 249 9.97 42.06 -5.98
N GLN A 250 10.21 40.83 -5.50
CA GLN A 250 10.47 40.36 -4.12
C GLN A 250 9.58 40.77 -2.91
N GLU A 251 9.37 39.77 -2.04
CA GLU A 251 8.90 39.81 -0.63
C GLU A 251 7.38 40.03 -0.46
N GLU A 252 6.59 39.39 0.42
CA GLU A 252 6.77 38.88 1.81
C GLU A 252 5.81 37.68 2.03
N TRP A 253 6.26 36.51 2.50
CA TRP A 253 6.20 36.02 3.89
C TRP A 253 4.85 36.14 4.65
N ARG A 254 4.29 34.94 4.96
CA ARG A 254 3.38 34.56 6.07
C ARG A 254 2.09 35.36 6.29
N ILE A 255 0.95 34.65 6.37
CA ILE A 255 -0.03 34.87 7.47
C ILE A 255 -0.66 33.53 7.90
N ASN A 256 -0.40 33.22 9.19
CA ASN A 256 -1.10 32.39 10.20
C ASN A 256 -1.88 31.14 9.81
#